data_AF-A0A974UE41-F1
#
_entry.id   AF-A0A974UE41-F1
#
_cell.length_a   1.000
_cell.length_b   1.000
_cell.length_c   1.000
_cell.angle_alpha   90.00
_cell.angle_beta   90.00
_cell.angle_gamma   90.00
#
_symmetry.space_group_name_H-M   'P 1'
#
loop_
_entity.id
_entity.type
_entity.pdbx_description
1 polymer ?
#
loop_
_entity_poly.entity_id
_entity_poly.type
_entity_poly.pdbx_seq_one_letter_code
_entity_poly.pdbx_strand_id
1 'polypeptide(L)'
;MNEIKIALHMHTRYSDGNASHSELTQTAQKAGLDGIITTDHNIWVQDIEGYYGEGKQRVMLMVGEEIHDRTLDPPGNHMLAIGAHKELSPFGSNPQRLIDQIQKHDGLSFIAHPIEDPLPRFGELAFSWRNWEVKQFTGIELWNQMSEFKSVSTTLTSAARNALFPARMTLGPLERTLALWDELIASRKRKIVAVGGVDAHELVKKVGPFKIKLYPYLHQFKSITTHLLIPKPLTGNFLEDRRMVMDALKAGHCWVAYDLPALTDGFRFLADNDDGTFIMGDTVQIKRGLTLQIRMPQKANCRLIKDGEVIKQWENREVATHLTTEPGVYRVEALIPFKRQLRGWIFSNPIYAWG
;
A
#
# COMPACT_ATOMS: atom_id res chain seq x y z
N MET A 1 -5.05 6.49 -19.68
CA MET A 1 -4.98 5.95 -18.31
C MET A 1 -5.64 6.93 -17.37
N ASN A 2 -6.49 6.43 -16.48
CA ASN A 2 -7.22 7.21 -15.49
C ASN A 2 -6.66 6.83 -14.12
N GLU A 3 -6.60 7.81 -13.24
CA GLU A 3 -6.07 7.63 -11.89
C GLU A 3 -7.23 7.49 -10.91
N ILE A 4 -7.09 6.57 -9.97
CA ILE A 4 -7.98 6.45 -8.81
C ILE A 4 -7.15 6.34 -7.53
N LYS A 5 -7.74 6.75 -6.41
CA LYS A 5 -7.12 6.74 -5.09
C LYS A 5 -7.89 5.80 -4.17
N ILE A 6 -7.19 4.81 -3.61
CA ILE A 6 -7.79 3.90 -2.63
C ILE A 6 -6.98 3.87 -1.33
N ALA A 7 -7.66 3.55 -0.23
CA ALA A 7 -7.01 3.06 0.97
C ALA A 7 -7.29 1.56 1.11
N LEU A 8 -6.29 0.79 1.51
CA LEU A 8 -6.41 -0.65 1.76
C LEU A 8 -5.82 -1.00 3.11
N HIS A 9 -6.11 -2.21 3.56
CA HIS A 9 -5.74 -2.74 4.87
C HIS A 9 -6.38 -1.94 6.00
N MET A 10 -7.57 -2.34 6.41
CA MET A 10 -8.29 -1.68 7.50
C MET A 10 -9.34 -2.62 8.09
N HIS A 11 -9.60 -2.40 9.37
CA HIS A 11 -10.42 -3.28 10.18
C HIS A 11 -11.72 -2.61 10.58
N THR A 12 -12.75 -3.42 10.71
CA THR A 12 -14.09 -3.03 11.11
C THR A 12 -14.44 -3.68 12.44
N ARG A 13 -15.67 -3.47 12.91
CA ARG A 13 -16.19 -4.15 14.11
C ARG A 13 -16.35 -5.67 13.95
N TYR A 14 -16.11 -6.23 12.76
CA TYR A 14 -16.13 -7.67 12.54
C TYR A 14 -14.84 -8.36 13.03
N SER A 15 -13.70 -7.67 13.07
CA SER A 15 -12.52 -8.08 13.83
C SER A 15 -12.31 -7.20 15.07
N ASP A 16 -11.47 -6.19 14.96
CA ASP A 16 -10.92 -5.38 16.06
C ASP A 16 -10.84 -3.89 15.72
N GLY A 17 -11.38 -3.48 14.58
CA GLY A 17 -11.65 -2.08 14.26
C GLY A 17 -12.87 -1.52 14.99
N ASN A 18 -13.01 -0.19 14.99
CA ASN A 18 -14.05 0.52 15.73
C ASN A 18 -15.13 1.18 14.87
N ALA A 19 -15.13 0.93 13.56
CA ALA A 19 -16.12 1.44 12.61
C ALA A 19 -16.83 0.32 11.84
N SER A 20 -18.04 0.59 11.38
CA SER A 20 -18.76 -0.22 10.40
C SER A 20 -18.32 0.13 8.97
N HIS A 21 -18.56 -0.78 8.02
CA HIS A 21 -18.39 -0.54 6.59
C HIS A 21 -19.06 0.77 6.10
N SER A 22 -20.25 1.09 6.60
CA SER A 22 -20.93 2.35 6.25
C SER A 22 -20.23 3.59 6.81
N GLU A 23 -19.69 3.53 8.03
CA GLU A 23 -18.93 4.65 8.60
C GLU A 23 -17.59 4.83 7.88
N LEU A 24 -16.95 3.74 7.46
CA LEU A 24 -15.71 3.78 6.70
C LEU A 24 -15.91 4.36 5.30
N THR A 25 -16.94 3.94 4.57
CA THR A 25 -17.24 4.50 3.24
C THR A 25 -17.58 6.00 3.30
N GLN A 26 -18.34 6.44 4.31
CA GLN A 26 -18.57 7.87 4.55
C GLN A 26 -17.27 8.63 4.89
N THR A 27 -16.36 7.99 5.61
CA THR A 27 -15.06 8.58 5.96
C THR A 27 -14.14 8.66 4.74
N ALA A 28 -14.14 7.64 3.89
CA ALA A 28 -13.45 7.60 2.62
C ALA A 28 -13.94 8.70 1.67
N GLN A 29 -15.25 8.92 1.61
CA GLN A 29 -15.84 10.02 0.84
C GLN A 29 -15.33 11.38 1.33
N LYS A 30 -15.29 11.60 2.66
CA LYS A 30 -14.74 12.83 3.26
C LYS A 30 -13.22 12.98 3.06
N ALA A 31 -12.51 11.88 2.89
CA ALA A 31 -11.08 11.86 2.54
C ALA A 31 -10.84 12.11 1.04
N GLY A 32 -11.87 12.02 0.19
CA GLY A 32 -11.74 12.15 -1.26
C GLY A 32 -11.15 10.90 -1.91
N LEU A 33 -11.38 9.71 -1.33
CA LEU A 33 -11.00 8.43 -1.92
C LEU A 33 -12.06 7.96 -2.92
N ASP A 34 -11.62 7.30 -3.99
CA ASP A 34 -12.50 6.63 -4.94
C ASP A 34 -12.95 5.25 -4.44
N GLY A 35 -12.16 4.62 -3.56
CA GLY A 35 -12.48 3.32 -3.00
C GLY A 35 -11.71 2.98 -1.72
N ILE A 36 -12.19 1.95 -1.03
CA ILE A 36 -11.53 1.33 0.11
C ILE A 36 -11.61 -0.19 0.03
N ILE A 37 -10.63 -0.86 0.65
CA ILE A 37 -10.59 -2.32 0.81
C ILE A 37 -10.51 -2.63 2.31
N THR A 38 -11.58 -3.18 2.89
CA THR A 38 -11.58 -3.70 4.26
C THR A 38 -11.00 -5.11 4.29
N THR A 39 -10.29 -5.45 5.36
CA THR A 39 -9.53 -6.70 5.49
C THR A 39 -9.59 -7.22 6.92
N ASP A 40 -10.79 -7.41 7.47
CA ASP A 40 -10.97 -7.90 8.83
C ASP A 40 -10.20 -9.22 9.07
N HIS A 41 -9.69 -9.40 10.30
CA HIS A 41 -8.90 -10.57 10.66
C HIS A 41 -9.68 -11.89 10.54
N ASN A 42 -9.20 -12.79 9.68
CA ASN A 42 -9.71 -14.16 9.55
C ASN A 42 -11.24 -14.25 9.36
N ILE A 43 -11.84 -13.25 8.70
CA ILE A 43 -13.27 -13.24 8.38
C ILE A 43 -13.52 -12.52 7.06
N TRP A 44 -14.24 -13.17 6.14
CA TRP A 44 -14.71 -12.57 4.90
C TRP A 44 -16.17 -12.13 5.03
N VAL A 45 -16.38 -10.82 5.14
CA VAL A 45 -17.72 -10.25 5.30
C VAL A 45 -18.44 -10.20 3.95
N GLN A 46 -19.51 -10.96 3.83
CA GLN A 46 -20.28 -11.14 2.59
C GLN A 46 -21.34 -10.04 2.39
N ASP A 47 -21.82 -9.90 1.14
CA ASP A 47 -22.98 -9.09 0.74
C ASP A 47 -22.93 -7.59 1.08
N ILE A 48 -21.72 -7.06 1.32
CA ILE A 48 -21.49 -5.63 1.59
C ILE A 48 -20.55 -4.96 0.57
N GLU A 49 -20.05 -5.71 -0.40
CA GLU A 49 -19.28 -5.13 -1.51
C GLU A 49 -20.18 -4.29 -2.41
N GLY A 50 -19.70 -3.14 -2.88
CA GLY A 50 -20.49 -2.29 -3.78
C GLY A 50 -20.08 -0.82 -3.77
N TYR A 51 -20.92 0.00 -4.39
CA TYR A 51 -20.79 1.46 -4.34
C TYR A 51 -21.67 2.05 -3.24
N TYR A 52 -21.08 2.92 -2.42
CA TYR A 52 -21.74 3.62 -1.32
C TYR A 52 -21.74 5.12 -1.55
N GLY A 53 -22.82 5.79 -1.18
CA GLY A 53 -23.01 7.23 -1.45
C GLY A 53 -23.66 7.49 -2.81
N GLU A 54 -23.76 8.76 -3.19
CA GLU A 54 -24.52 9.20 -4.37
C GLU A 54 -23.68 10.01 -5.36
N GLY A 55 -24.07 9.94 -6.64
CA GLY A 55 -23.48 10.73 -7.72
C GLY A 55 -21.98 10.49 -7.91
N LYS A 56 -21.23 11.57 -8.15
CA LYS A 56 -19.79 11.54 -8.39
C LYS A 56 -18.95 11.31 -7.13
N GLN A 57 -19.55 11.34 -5.94
CA GLN A 57 -18.85 11.14 -4.67
C GLN A 57 -19.04 9.73 -4.09
N ARG A 58 -19.60 8.80 -4.87
CA ARG A 58 -19.71 7.41 -4.44
C ARG A 58 -18.31 6.80 -4.24
N VAL A 59 -18.19 5.97 -3.22
CA VAL A 59 -16.97 5.24 -2.86
C VAL A 59 -17.18 3.77 -3.17
N MET A 60 -16.23 3.15 -3.86
CA MET A 60 -16.21 1.71 -4.05
C MET A 60 -15.73 1.01 -2.77
N LEU A 61 -16.49 0.05 -2.25
CA LEU A 61 -16.09 -0.82 -1.16
C LEU A 61 -15.84 -2.23 -1.68
N MET A 62 -14.61 -2.71 -1.49
CA MET A 62 -14.23 -4.11 -1.68
C MET A 62 -13.90 -4.75 -0.33
N VAL A 63 -14.08 -6.06 -0.24
CA VAL A 63 -13.79 -6.85 0.96
C VAL A 63 -12.72 -7.89 0.66
N GLY A 64 -11.65 -7.84 1.42
CA GLY A 64 -10.68 -8.92 1.55
C GLY A 64 -10.64 -9.45 2.99
N GLU A 65 -9.60 -10.21 3.29
CA GLU A 65 -9.31 -10.75 4.62
C GLU A 65 -7.85 -10.45 4.97
N GLU A 66 -7.55 -10.15 6.24
CA GLU A 66 -6.18 -10.31 6.77
C GLU A 66 -6.08 -11.65 7.49
N ILE A 67 -5.47 -12.62 6.83
CA ILE A 67 -5.45 -14.02 7.28
C ILE A 67 -4.14 -14.31 7.99
N HIS A 68 -4.24 -14.96 9.15
CA HIS A 68 -3.08 -15.40 9.92
C HIS A 68 -3.41 -16.62 10.80
N ASP A 69 -2.38 -17.38 11.17
CA ASP A 69 -2.51 -18.46 12.15
C ASP A 69 -2.65 -17.87 13.57
N ARG A 70 -3.81 -18.10 14.19
CA ARG A 70 -4.14 -17.62 15.54
C ARG A 70 -3.42 -18.42 16.65
N THR A 71 -2.83 -19.56 16.31
CA THR A 71 -2.12 -20.45 17.25
C THR A 71 -0.61 -20.25 17.23
N LEU A 72 -0.11 -19.43 16.30
CA LEU A 72 1.31 -19.20 16.11
C LEU A 72 1.89 -18.33 17.22
N ASP A 73 2.95 -18.82 17.87
CA ASP A 73 3.66 -18.13 18.95
C ASP A 73 5.17 -18.04 18.66
N PRO A 74 5.79 -16.84 18.61
CA PRO A 74 5.12 -15.54 18.64
C PRO A 74 4.20 -15.36 17.41
N PRO A 75 3.20 -14.46 17.46
CA PRO A 75 2.28 -14.23 16.35
C PRO A 75 2.99 -13.61 15.13
N GLY A 76 2.38 -13.73 13.95
CA GLY A 76 2.87 -13.11 12.71
C GLY A 76 2.42 -13.85 11.46
N ASN A 77 3.07 -13.57 10.32
CA ASN A 77 2.70 -14.09 8.99
C ASN A 77 1.28 -13.70 8.53
N HIS A 78 0.94 -12.43 8.63
CA HIS A 78 -0.36 -11.96 8.16
C HIS A 78 -0.34 -11.77 6.63
N MET A 79 -1.41 -12.19 5.98
CA MET A 79 -1.58 -12.15 4.53
C MET A 79 -2.87 -11.41 4.20
N LEU A 80 -2.79 -10.35 3.40
CA LEU A 80 -3.97 -9.74 2.79
C LEU A 80 -4.41 -10.59 1.59
N ALA A 81 -5.60 -11.17 1.69
CA ALA A 81 -6.28 -11.86 0.60
C ALA A 81 -7.36 -10.94 0.02
N ILE A 82 -7.17 -10.46 -1.20
CA ILE A 82 -8.09 -9.49 -1.83
C ILE A 82 -8.73 -10.14 -3.05
N GLY A 83 -10.05 -10.06 -3.17
CA GLY A 83 -10.79 -10.52 -4.35
C GLY A 83 -10.87 -12.04 -4.53
N ALA A 84 -10.64 -12.83 -3.47
CA ALA A 84 -10.80 -14.29 -3.53
C ALA A 84 -12.27 -14.76 -3.53
N HIS A 85 -13.22 -13.87 -3.22
CA HIS A 85 -14.67 -14.14 -3.24
C HIS A 85 -15.11 -15.36 -2.40
N LYS A 86 -14.34 -15.68 -1.37
CA LYS A 86 -14.57 -16.78 -0.45
C LYS A 86 -13.72 -16.59 0.80
N GLU A 87 -14.24 -17.03 1.94
CA GLU A 87 -13.51 -17.18 3.20
C GLU A 87 -12.31 -18.14 3.06
N LEU A 88 -11.11 -17.65 3.32
CA LEU A 88 -9.87 -18.41 3.23
C LEU A 88 -9.13 -18.56 4.57
N SER A 89 -9.66 -18.00 5.67
CA SER A 89 -9.14 -18.18 7.02
C SER A 89 -8.83 -19.63 7.44
N PRO A 90 -9.53 -20.70 6.99
CA PRO A 90 -9.16 -22.08 7.33
C PRO A 90 -7.78 -22.52 6.82
N PHE A 91 -7.16 -21.78 5.90
CA PHE A 91 -5.82 -22.07 5.38
C PHE A 91 -4.71 -21.30 6.09
N GLY A 92 -5.03 -20.46 7.09
CA GLY A 92 -4.09 -19.54 7.76
C GLY A 92 -2.87 -20.22 8.42
N SER A 93 -2.98 -21.48 8.84
CA SER A 93 -1.85 -22.24 9.42
C SER A 93 -0.81 -22.70 8.39
N ASN A 94 -1.10 -22.61 7.09
CA ASN A 94 -0.17 -22.97 6.02
C ASN A 94 -0.10 -21.86 4.97
N PRO A 95 0.85 -20.91 5.11
CA PRO A 95 0.98 -19.77 4.22
C PRO A 95 1.09 -20.10 2.72
N GLN A 96 1.80 -21.17 2.35
CA GLN A 96 1.88 -21.57 0.93
C GLN A 96 0.53 -22.05 0.43
N ARG A 97 -0.15 -22.92 1.18
CA ARG A 97 -1.48 -23.40 0.80
C ARG A 97 -2.50 -22.27 0.74
N LEU A 98 -2.40 -21.29 1.63
CA LEU A 98 -3.22 -20.08 1.61
C LEU A 98 -3.01 -19.32 0.29
N ILE A 99 -1.76 -19.04 -0.09
CA ILE A 99 -1.43 -18.38 -1.37
C ILE A 99 -2.00 -19.16 -2.55
N ASP A 100 -1.84 -20.49 -2.56
CA ASP A 100 -2.35 -21.34 -3.62
C ASP A 100 -3.89 -21.27 -3.73
N GLN A 101 -4.60 -21.19 -2.60
CA GLN A 101 -6.06 -21.02 -2.60
C GLN A 101 -6.49 -19.62 -3.04
N ILE A 102 -5.80 -18.56 -2.60
CA ILE A 102 -6.05 -17.19 -3.07
C ILE A 102 -5.93 -17.15 -4.60
N GLN A 103 -4.84 -17.69 -5.15
CA GLN A 103 -4.62 -17.71 -6.60
C GLN A 103 -5.66 -18.56 -7.34
N LYS A 104 -6.04 -19.72 -6.79
CA LYS A 104 -7.08 -20.59 -7.38
C LYS A 104 -8.43 -19.88 -7.54
N HIS A 105 -8.68 -18.86 -6.72
CA HIS A 105 -9.89 -18.06 -6.74
C HIS A 105 -9.68 -16.66 -7.36
N ASP A 106 -8.64 -16.50 -8.19
CA ASP A 106 -8.29 -15.25 -8.87
C ASP A 106 -8.02 -14.04 -7.95
N GLY A 107 -7.81 -14.31 -6.66
CA GLY A 107 -7.46 -13.31 -5.66
C GLY A 107 -5.99 -12.89 -5.71
N LEU A 108 -5.68 -11.83 -4.98
CA LEU A 108 -4.32 -11.31 -4.79
C LEU A 108 -3.87 -11.52 -3.36
N SER A 109 -2.59 -11.88 -3.22
CA SER A 109 -1.93 -12.18 -1.95
C SER A 109 -0.83 -11.17 -1.68
N PHE A 110 -1.03 -10.29 -0.70
CA PHE A 110 -0.01 -9.35 -0.25
C PHE A 110 0.47 -9.72 1.15
N ILE A 111 1.77 -9.87 1.33
CA ILE A 111 2.37 -10.02 2.66
C ILE A 111 2.15 -8.71 3.42
N ALA A 112 1.35 -8.75 4.49
CA ALA A 112 1.10 -7.60 5.35
C ALA A 112 2.32 -7.32 6.23
N HIS A 113 2.58 -6.04 6.51
CA HIS A 113 3.63 -5.54 7.43
C HIS A 113 4.87 -6.48 7.53
N PRO A 114 5.56 -6.74 6.40
CA PRO A 114 6.54 -7.82 6.27
C PRO A 114 7.67 -7.75 7.30
N ILE A 115 8.05 -6.53 7.68
CA ILE A 115 8.97 -6.22 8.77
C ILE A 115 8.27 -5.21 9.67
N GLU A 116 8.16 -5.57 10.94
CA GLU A 116 7.61 -4.72 11.98
C GLU A 116 8.54 -4.68 13.20
N ASP A 117 8.70 -3.50 13.79
CA ASP A 117 9.41 -3.35 15.06
C ASP A 117 8.46 -3.65 16.24
N PRO A 118 8.90 -4.43 17.24
CA PRO A 118 8.12 -4.59 18.45
C PRO A 118 8.14 -3.26 19.22
N LEU A 119 7.15 -3.07 20.09
CA LEU A 119 7.12 -1.93 21.00
C LEU A 119 6.93 -2.43 22.46
N PRO A 120 7.99 -3.03 23.06
CA PRO A 120 7.90 -3.76 24.33
C PRO A 120 7.41 -2.91 25.50
N ARG A 121 7.74 -1.61 25.50
CA ARG A 121 7.31 -0.66 26.54
C ARG A 121 5.80 -0.49 26.62
N PHE A 122 5.08 -0.84 25.57
CA PHE A 122 3.63 -0.79 25.47
C PHE A 122 3.00 -2.19 25.38
N GLY A 123 3.80 -3.26 25.52
CA GLY A 123 3.32 -4.65 25.42
C GLY A 123 2.98 -5.09 24.00
N GLU A 124 3.37 -4.30 22.99
CA GLU A 124 3.05 -4.55 21.59
C GLU A 124 4.10 -5.45 20.94
N LEU A 125 3.64 -6.57 20.38
CA LEU A 125 4.47 -7.53 19.66
C LEU A 125 4.72 -7.07 18.21
N ALA A 126 5.69 -7.70 17.56
CA ALA A 126 5.89 -7.60 16.11
C ALA A 126 5.20 -8.78 15.42
N PHE A 127 4.47 -8.50 14.35
CA PHE A 127 3.73 -9.49 13.57
C PHE A 127 4.41 -9.82 12.23
N SER A 128 5.71 -9.52 12.13
CA SER A 128 6.56 -9.69 10.94
C SER A 128 6.38 -11.05 10.25
N TRP A 129 6.56 -11.02 8.92
CA TRP A 129 6.58 -12.23 8.12
C TRP A 129 7.86 -13.05 8.35
N ARG A 130 7.70 -14.37 8.47
CA ARG A 130 8.77 -15.33 8.76
C ARG A 130 8.82 -16.47 7.74
N ASN A 131 7.72 -16.80 7.09
CA ASN A 131 7.66 -17.89 6.10
C ASN A 131 8.17 -17.45 4.73
N TRP A 132 9.45 -17.08 4.61
CA TRP A 132 10.02 -16.54 3.37
C TRP A 132 10.18 -17.55 2.23
N GLU A 133 10.04 -18.85 2.52
CA GLU A 133 10.07 -19.92 1.50
C GLU A 133 8.83 -19.96 0.61
N VAL A 134 7.80 -19.17 0.91
CA VAL A 134 6.59 -19.10 0.09
C VAL A 134 6.87 -18.57 -1.31
N LYS A 135 6.08 -19.05 -2.27
CA LYS A 135 6.19 -18.74 -3.69
C LYS A 135 4.88 -18.18 -4.21
N GLN A 136 4.96 -17.47 -5.32
CA GLN A 136 3.80 -17.01 -6.11
C GLN A 136 2.82 -16.05 -5.40
N PHE A 137 3.21 -15.41 -4.28
CA PHE A 137 2.46 -14.30 -3.72
C PHE A 137 2.47 -13.08 -4.66
N THR A 138 1.42 -12.27 -4.69
CA THR A 138 1.31 -11.09 -5.58
C THR A 138 2.33 -10.02 -5.23
N GLY A 139 2.43 -9.66 -3.94
CA GLY A 139 3.20 -8.49 -3.52
C GLY A 139 3.43 -8.38 -2.03
N ILE A 140 3.89 -7.21 -1.61
CA ILE A 140 4.09 -6.85 -0.21
C ILE A 140 3.39 -5.53 0.10
N GLU A 141 2.99 -5.37 1.36
CA GLU A 141 2.69 -4.06 1.93
C GLU A 141 4.01 -3.34 2.22
N LEU A 142 4.43 -2.46 1.32
CA LEU A 142 5.68 -1.73 1.43
C LEU A 142 5.63 -0.71 2.57
N TRP A 143 4.47 -0.08 2.75
CA TRP A 143 4.23 0.90 3.80
C TRP A 143 2.97 0.55 4.57
N ASN A 144 3.14 0.14 5.82
CA ASN A 144 2.06 0.01 6.79
C ASN A 144 2.12 1.18 7.77
N GLN A 145 1.09 2.01 7.81
CA GLN A 145 1.07 3.20 8.67
C GLN A 145 1.07 2.86 10.17
N MET A 146 0.39 1.79 10.59
CA MET A 146 0.28 1.42 12.00
C MET A 146 1.57 0.76 12.51
N SER A 147 2.23 -0.07 11.70
CA SER A 147 3.55 -0.61 12.01
C SER A 147 4.60 0.50 12.11
N GLU A 148 4.54 1.51 11.24
CA GLU A 148 5.46 2.67 11.33
C GLU A 148 5.35 3.40 12.67
N PHE A 149 4.14 3.49 13.25
CA PHE A 149 3.96 4.08 14.58
C PHE A 149 4.83 3.38 15.63
N LYS A 150 4.94 2.04 15.59
CA LYS A 150 5.80 1.29 16.52
C LYS A 150 7.26 1.70 16.38
N SER A 151 7.74 1.87 15.14
CA SER A 151 9.11 2.29 14.84
C SER A 151 9.42 3.74 15.22
N VAL A 152 8.45 4.68 15.12
CA VAL A 152 8.69 6.11 15.41
C VAL A 152 8.24 6.57 16.80
N SER A 153 7.64 5.68 17.60
CA SER A 153 7.04 5.97 18.91
C SER A 153 7.67 5.15 20.06
N THR A 154 8.98 4.92 19.98
CA THR A 154 9.74 4.06 20.91
C THR A 154 9.80 4.55 22.37
N THR A 155 9.44 5.81 22.65
CA THR A 155 9.40 6.37 24.01
C THR A 155 8.02 6.92 24.34
N LEU A 156 7.71 7.07 25.64
CA LEU A 156 6.43 7.65 26.08
C LEU A 156 6.21 9.06 25.53
N THR A 157 7.28 9.85 25.42
CA THR A 157 7.21 11.22 24.90
C THR A 157 6.97 11.24 23.39
N SER A 158 7.64 10.37 22.62
CA SER A 158 7.38 10.27 21.17
C SER A 158 5.99 9.70 20.89
N ALA A 159 5.55 8.69 21.63
CA ALA A 159 4.18 8.15 21.54
C ALA A 159 3.11 9.20 21.86
N ALA A 160 3.25 9.94 22.97
CA ALA A 160 2.30 11.00 23.32
C ALA A 160 2.29 12.12 22.26
N ARG A 161 3.46 12.54 21.78
CA ARG A 161 3.57 13.55 20.71
C ARG A 161 2.91 13.07 19.42
N ASN A 162 3.15 11.83 19.01
CA ASN A 162 2.60 11.27 17.78
C ASN A 162 1.09 11.03 17.89
N ALA A 163 0.59 10.65 19.07
CA ALA A 163 -0.85 10.55 19.35
C ALA A 163 -1.56 11.92 19.31
N LEU A 164 -0.95 12.97 19.86
CA LEU A 164 -1.51 14.34 19.87
C LEU A 164 -1.33 15.07 18.53
N PHE A 165 -0.29 14.74 17.76
CA PHE A 165 0.04 15.35 16.49
C PHE A 165 0.32 14.29 15.42
N PRO A 166 -0.69 13.51 15.00
CA PRO A 166 -0.51 12.35 14.12
C PRO A 166 0.06 12.73 12.75
N ALA A 167 -0.18 13.95 12.26
CA ALA A 167 0.43 14.47 11.04
C ALA A 167 1.98 14.57 11.10
N ARG A 168 2.60 14.50 12.28
CA ARG A 168 4.06 14.50 12.42
C ARG A 168 4.67 13.11 12.48
N MET A 169 3.85 12.06 12.60
CA MET A 169 4.29 10.69 12.82
C MET A 169 4.90 10.06 11.57
N THR A 170 4.14 9.99 10.48
CA THR A 170 4.49 9.27 9.25
C THR A 170 5.68 9.90 8.52
N LEU A 171 6.77 9.17 8.38
CA LEU A 171 8.05 9.56 7.79
C LEU A 171 8.31 8.88 6.44
N GLY A 172 8.10 7.57 6.34
CA GLY A 172 8.43 6.76 5.16
C GLY A 172 8.32 5.26 5.46
N PRO A 173 8.29 4.39 4.43
CA PRO A 173 8.53 2.96 4.61
C PRO A 173 9.84 2.71 5.36
N LEU A 174 9.94 1.59 6.08
CA LEU A 174 11.22 1.20 6.68
C LEU A 174 12.24 0.89 5.58
N GLU A 175 13.47 1.40 5.73
CA GLU A 175 14.59 1.10 4.83
C GLU A 175 14.82 -0.41 4.68
N ARG A 176 14.62 -1.19 5.77
CA ARG A 176 14.68 -2.66 5.74
C ARG A 176 13.59 -3.27 4.85
N THR A 177 12.40 -2.69 4.81
CA THR A 177 11.30 -3.16 3.96
C THR A 177 11.55 -2.84 2.49
N LEU A 178 12.15 -1.66 2.20
CA LEU A 178 12.62 -1.31 0.86
C LEU A 178 13.70 -2.29 0.38
N ALA A 179 14.73 -2.52 1.20
CA ALA A 179 15.81 -3.46 0.88
C ALA A 179 15.30 -4.90 0.68
N LEU A 180 14.39 -5.36 1.54
CA LEU A 180 13.73 -6.65 1.40
C LEU A 180 12.96 -6.75 0.07
N TRP A 181 12.25 -5.69 -0.32
CA TRP A 181 11.51 -5.69 -1.58
C TRP A 181 12.43 -5.85 -2.78
N ASP A 182 13.52 -5.07 -2.81
CA ASP A 182 14.53 -5.13 -3.86
C ASP A 182 15.20 -6.52 -3.90
N GLU A 183 15.56 -7.09 -2.74
CA GLU A 183 16.11 -8.45 -2.61
C GLU A 183 15.15 -9.52 -3.14
N LEU A 184 13.87 -9.44 -2.77
CA LEU A 184 12.86 -10.40 -3.21
C LEU A 184 12.68 -10.35 -4.73
N ILE A 185 12.68 -9.16 -5.35
CA ILE A 185 12.59 -9.05 -6.81
C ILE A 185 13.83 -9.66 -7.46
N ALA A 186 15.02 -9.30 -6.99
CA ALA A 186 16.29 -9.77 -7.55
C ALA A 186 16.47 -11.29 -7.42
N SER A 187 16.18 -11.85 -6.25
CA SER A 187 16.36 -13.27 -5.96
C SER A 187 15.28 -14.15 -6.61
N ARG A 188 14.03 -13.68 -6.67
CA ARG A 188 12.90 -14.45 -7.23
C ARG A 188 12.75 -14.26 -8.74
N LYS A 189 13.39 -13.24 -9.34
CA LYS A 189 13.34 -12.92 -10.77
C LYS A 189 11.91 -12.83 -11.31
N ARG A 190 11.03 -12.21 -10.53
CA ARG A 190 9.61 -12.02 -10.87
C ARG A 190 9.12 -10.69 -10.34
N LYS A 191 7.95 -10.26 -10.84
CA LYS A 191 7.28 -9.07 -10.33
C LYS A 191 6.82 -9.33 -8.91
N ILE A 192 7.02 -8.34 -8.05
CA ILE A 192 6.52 -8.31 -6.68
C ILE A 192 5.98 -6.90 -6.50
N VAL A 193 4.67 -6.79 -6.40
CA VAL A 193 3.98 -5.51 -6.35
C VAL A 193 4.10 -4.92 -4.94
N ALA A 194 4.36 -3.62 -4.85
CA ALA A 194 4.25 -2.87 -3.61
C ALA A 194 2.89 -2.17 -3.52
N VAL A 195 2.27 -2.27 -2.35
CA VAL A 195 1.08 -1.49 -1.97
C VAL A 195 1.31 -0.80 -0.61
N GLY A 196 0.51 0.22 -0.32
CA GLY A 196 0.52 0.89 0.97
C GLY A 196 -0.81 0.70 1.68
N GLY A 197 -0.76 0.34 2.95
CA GLY A 197 -1.94 0.16 3.78
C GLY A 197 -1.90 1.01 5.04
N VAL A 198 -3.11 1.30 5.55
CA VAL A 198 -3.29 2.16 6.72
C VAL A 198 -3.37 1.38 8.03
N ASP A 199 -3.75 0.11 7.94
CA ASP A 199 -3.95 -0.83 9.03
C ASP A 199 -4.78 -0.22 10.17
N ALA A 200 -5.91 0.34 9.74
CA ALA A 200 -6.70 1.25 10.53
C ALA A 200 -7.67 0.53 11.47
N HIS A 201 -7.57 0.83 12.76
CA HIS A 201 -8.42 0.27 13.83
C HIS A 201 -9.21 1.33 14.62
N GLU A 202 -8.80 2.61 14.57
CA GLU A 202 -9.26 3.75 15.41
C GLU A 202 -9.45 3.38 16.90
N LEU A 203 -8.50 3.74 17.76
CA LEU A 203 -8.64 3.44 19.19
C LEU A 203 -9.50 4.49 19.90
N VAL A 204 -10.57 4.05 20.56
CA VAL A 204 -11.43 4.92 21.37
C VAL A 204 -11.10 4.77 22.85
N LYS A 205 -10.45 5.77 23.46
CA LYS A 205 -10.16 5.80 24.90
C LYS A 205 -11.14 6.70 25.64
N LYS A 206 -11.69 6.22 26.75
CA LYS A 206 -12.48 7.03 27.69
C LYS A 206 -11.55 7.62 28.74
N VAL A 207 -11.55 8.94 28.89
CA VAL A 207 -10.81 9.65 29.93
C VAL A 207 -11.82 10.51 30.69
N GLY A 208 -12.31 9.99 31.81
CA GLY A 208 -13.44 10.60 32.55
C GLY A 208 -14.71 10.67 31.68
N PRO A 209 -15.39 11.84 31.58
CA PRO A 209 -16.58 12.00 30.74
C PRO A 209 -16.28 12.15 29.24
N PHE A 210 -15.00 12.28 28.85
CA PHE A 210 -14.61 12.53 27.47
C PHE A 210 -14.20 11.24 26.75
N LYS A 211 -14.52 11.17 25.44
CA LYS A 211 -14.02 10.14 24.53
C LYS A 211 -12.94 10.75 23.63
N ILE A 212 -11.76 10.16 23.63
CA ILE A 212 -10.65 10.55 22.78
C ILE A 212 -10.49 9.46 21.70
N LYS A 213 -10.54 9.87 20.43
CA LYS A 213 -10.21 9.02 19.29
C LYS A 213 -8.74 9.17 18.97
N LEU A 214 -8.00 8.09 19.07
CA LEU A 214 -6.60 8.00 18.62
C LEU A 214 -6.59 7.31 17.26
N TYR A 215 -5.78 7.81 16.34
CA TYR A 215 -5.68 7.31 14.96
C TYR A 215 -7.04 7.27 14.25
N PRO A 216 -7.71 8.42 14.11
CA PRO A 216 -9.02 8.45 13.46
C PRO A 216 -8.87 8.02 11.99
N TYR A 217 -9.81 7.21 11.51
CA TYR A 217 -9.81 6.70 10.13
C TYR A 217 -9.64 7.82 9.09
N LEU A 218 -10.25 9.00 9.32
CA LEU A 218 -10.13 10.14 8.41
C LEU A 218 -8.69 10.65 8.26
N HIS A 219 -7.90 10.62 9.34
CA HIS A 219 -6.49 11.00 9.28
C HIS A 219 -5.70 9.96 8.47
N GLN A 220 -5.94 8.68 8.73
CA GLN A 220 -5.26 7.59 8.04
C GLN A 220 -5.58 7.57 6.54
N PHE A 221 -6.85 7.74 6.16
CA PHE A 221 -7.30 7.81 4.77
C PHE A 221 -6.80 9.03 4.00
N LYS A 222 -6.43 10.11 4.71
CA LYS A 222 -5.74 11.26 4.11
C LYS A 222 -4.21 11.11 4.12
N SER A 223 -3.69 10.04 4.70
CA SER A 223 -2.28 9.81 4.90
C SER A 223 -1.74 8.84 3.87
N ILE A 224 -1.73 7.54 4.16
CA ILE A 224 -1.20 6.53 3.23
C ILE A 224 -2.31 6.07 2.32
N THR A 225 -2.09 6.21 1.02
CA THR A 225 -3.01 5.79 -0.03
C THR A 225 -2.24 4.99 -1.08
N THR A 226 -2.96 4.13 -1.79
CA THR A 226 -2.45 3.49 -3.00
C THR A 226 -3.19 4.11 -4.17
N HIS A 227 -2.47 4.75 -5.08
CA HIS A 227 -3.02 5.29 -6.32
C HIS A 227 -2.86 4.28 -7.44
N LEU A 228 -3.89 4.07 -8.25
CA LEU A 228 -3.90 3.10 -9.34
C LEU A 228 -4.13 3.79 -10.68
N LEU A 229 -3.49 3.24 -11.72
CA LEU A 229 -3.74 3.59 -13.10
C LEU A 229 -4.64 2.53 -13.73
N ILE A 230 -5.88 2.92 -14.06
CA ILE A 230 -6.88 2.07 -14.69
C ILE A 230 -7.14 2.51 -16.15
N PRO A 231 -7.55 1.59 -17.05
CA PRO A 231 -7.68 1.92 -18.47
C PRO A 231 -8.83 2.89 -18.76
N LYS A 232 -9.91 2.85 -17.98
CA LYS A 232 -11.11 3.68 -18.13
C LYS A 232 -11.53 4.27 -16.78
N PRO A 233 -12.25 5.41 -16.74
CA PRO A 233 -12.82 5.93 -15.50
C PRO A 233 -13.79 4.93 -14.87
N LEU A 234 -13.93 4.97 -13.54
CA LEU A 234 -14.92 4.17 -12.82
C LEU A 234 -16.34 4.52 -13.28
N THR A 235 -17.12 3.50 -13.61
CA THR A 235 -18.44 3.66 -14.23
C THR A 235 -19.58 3.63 -13.21
N GLY A 236 -19.35 3.05 -12.04
CA GLY A 236 -20.38 2.71 -11.06
C GLY A 236 -20.88 1.27 -11.18
N ASN A 237 -20.43 0.53 -12.18
CA ASN A 237 -20.67 -0.90 -12.28
C ASN A 237 -19.62 -1.62 -11.42
N PHE A 238 -20.02 -2.02 -10.22
CA PHE A 238 -19.11 -2.61 -9.25
C PHE A 238 -18.29 -3.78 -9.80
N LEU A 239 -18.90 -4.69 -10.58
CA LEU A 239 -18.18 -5.88 -11.08
C LEU A 239 -17.10 -5.52 -12.12
N GLU A 240 -17.41 -4.59 -13.03
CA GLU A 240 -16.44 -4.13 -14.04
C GLU A 240 -15.33 -3.30 -13.39
N ASP A 241 -15.71 -2.37 -12.53
CA ASP A 241 -14.79 -1.45 -11.85
C ASP A 241 -13.86 -2.21 -10.89
N ARG A 242 -14.40 -3.16 -10.11
CA ARG A 242 -13.60 -4.07 -9.26
C ARG A 242 -12.58 -4.84 -10.09
N ARG A 243 -12.97 -5.37 -11.26
CA ARG A 243 -12.03 -6.08 -12.15
C ARG A 243 -10.89 -5.17 -12.60
N MET A 244 -11.18 -3.92 -12.98
CA MET A 244 -10.12 -2.96 -13.34
C MET A 244 -9.16 -2.66 -12.19
N VAL A 245 -9.68 -2.53 -10.95
CA VAL A 245 -8.86 -2.33 -9.75
C VAL A 245 -7.99 -3.55 -9.47
N MET A 246 -8.56 -4.75 -9.52
CA MET A 246 -7.83 -6.01 -9.34
C MET A 246 -6.74 -6.19 -10.41
N ASP A 247 -7.04 -5.92 -11.68
CA ASP A 247 -6.08 -6.01 -12.78
C ASP A 247 -4.91 -5.02 -12.58
N ALA A 248 -5.20 -3.78 -12.17
CA ALA A 248 -4.18 -2.77 -11.90
C ALA A 248 -3.29 -3.14 -10.70
N LEU A 249 -3.87 -3.64 -9.61
CA LEU A 249 -3.10 -4.15 -8.46
C LEU A 249 -2.24 -5.35 -8.84
N LYS A 250 -2.78 -6.29 -9.62
CA LYS A 250 -2.05 -7.49 -10.08
C LYS A 250 -0.87 -7.13 -10.96
N ALA A 251 -1.04 -6.13 -11.84
CA ALA A 251 0.01 -5.66 -12.75
C ALA A 251 1.05 -4.78 -12.06
N GLY A 252 0.75 -4.23 -10.88
CA GLY A 252 1.59 -3.21 -10.24
C GLY A 252 1.47 -1.84 -10.90
N HIS A 253 0.34 -1.55 -11.55
CA HIS A 253 0.02 -0.26 -12.16
C HIS A 253 -0.40 0.76 -11.08
N CYS A 254 0.41 0.90 -10.04
CA CYS A 254 0.10 1.69 -8.85
C CYS A 254 1.36 2.23 -8.16
N TRP A 255 1.16 3.20 -7.26
CA TRP A 255 2.20 3.70 -6.36
C TRP A 255 1.64 3.88 -4.95
N VAL A 256 2.54 3.79 -3.98
CA VAL A 256 2.27 4.13 -2.59
C VAL A 256 2.51 5.62 -2.39
N ALA A 257 1.53 6.30 -1.81
CA ALA A 257 1.53 7.74 -1.62
C ALA A 257 1.36 8.10 -0.16
N TYR A 258 2.03 9.18 0.25
CA TYR A 258 1.70 9.91 1.46
C TYR A 258 1.06 11.24 1.07
N ASP A 259 -0.27 11.30 1.03
CA ASP A 259 -1.02 12.44 0.49
C ASP A 259 -1.19 13.60 1.49
N LEU A 260 -1.01 13.35 2.79
CA LEU A 260 -1.24 14.35 3.83
C LEU A 260 -0.33 15.58 3.71
N PRO A 261 0.98 15.45 3.41
CA PRO A 261 1.84 16.59 3.16
C PRO A 261 1.40 17.40 1.96
N ALA A 262 1.07 16.71 0.88
CA ALA A 262 0.55 17.23 -0.37
C ALA A 262 0.05 16.09 -1.25
N LEU A 263 -0.98 16.37 -2.05
CA LEU A 263 -1.59 15.43 -2.97
C LEU A 263 -0.57 14.89 -3.98
N THR A 264 -0.55 13.57 -4.14
CA THR A 264 0.30 12.87 -5.12
C THR A 264 -0.35 12.71 -6.50
N ASP A 265 -1.56 13.29 -6.66
CA ASP A 265 -2.37 13.21 -7.86
C ASP A 265 -1.62 13.66 -9.11
N GLY A 266 -1.64 12.84 -10.17
CA GLY A 266 -0.97 13.12 -11.43
C GLY A 266 0.50 12.66 -11.50
N PHE A 267 1.02 11.99 -10.47
CA PHE A 267 2.34 11.35 -10.56
C PHE A 267 2.39 10.33 -11.70
N ARG A 268 3.45 10.35 -12.52
CA ARG A 268 3.67 9.36 -13.59
C ARG A 268 5.11 8.91 -13.61
N PHE A 269 5.30 7.61 -13.74
CA PHE A 269 6.58 6.99 -14.07
C PHE A 269 6.39 6.13 -15.32
N LEU A 270 7.01 6.57 -16.41
CA LEU A 270 6.87 6.02 -17.74
C LEU A 270 8.22 5.57 -18.28
N ALA A 271 8.20 4.62 -19.20
CA ALA A 271 9.36 4.27 -20.00
C ALA A 271 8.99 4.21 -21.48
N ASP A 272 9.80 4.84 -22.33
CA ASP A 272 9.61 4.84 -23.78
C ASP A 272 10.78 4.14 -24.49
N ASN A 273 10.47 3.29 -25.45
CA ASN A 273 11.42 2.73 -26.41
C ASN A 273 10.76 2.59 -27.80
N ASP A 274 11.43 1.92 -28.75
CA ASP A 274 10.93 1.70 -30.11
C ASP A 274 9.60 0.88 -30.17
N ASP A 275 9.27 0.13 -29.12
CA ASP A 275 8.05 -0.69 -29.02
C ASP A 275 6.84 0.07 -28.45
N GLY A 276 7.07 1.24 -27.85
CA GLY A 276 6.02 2.12 -27.33
C GLY A 276 6.30 2.66 -25.93
N THR A 277 5.21 3.08 -25.27
CA THR A 277 5.23 3.63 -23.90
C THR A 277 4.72 2.58 -22.91
N PHE A 278 5.48 2.40 -21.84
CA PHE A 278 5.22 1.49 -20.73
C PHE A 278 5.06 2.30 -19.44
N ILE A 279 4.37 1.72 -18.47
CA ILE A 279 4.19 2.31 -17.13
C ILE A 279 4.79 1.45 -16.03
N MET A 280 4.94 2.00 -14.83
CA MET A 280 5.22 1.22 -13.62
C MET A 280 4.34 -0.04 -13.54
N GLY A 281 4.95 -1.17 -13.20
CA GLY A 281 4.36 -2.51 -13.23
C GLY A 281 4.64 -3.29 -14.53
N ASP A 282 4.91 -2.60 -15.64
CA ASP A 282 5.16 -3.26 -16.93
C ASP A 282 6.55 -3.90 -17.00
N THR A 283 6.66 -4.88 -17.90
CA THR A 283 7.94 -5.45 -18.33
C THR A 283 8.29 -4.88 -19.70
N VAL A 284 9.51 -4.41 -19.85
CA VAL A 284 10.01 -3.81 -21.10
C VAL A 284 11.30 -4.51 -21.52
N GLN A 285 11.47 -4.73 -22.82
CA GLN A 285 12.72 -5.21 -23.39
C GLN A 285 13.62 -4.04 -23.79
N ILE A 286 14.90 -4.13 -23.50
CA ILE A 286 15.87 -3.10 -23.89
C ILE A 286 16.53 -3.52 -25.20
N LYS A 287 16.13 -2.88 -26.30
CA LYS A 287 16.72 -3.13 -27.62
C LYS A 287 17.87 -2.16 -27.93
N ARG A 288 17.57 -0.87 -27.98
CA ARG A 288 18.53 0.20 -28.32
C ARG A 288 18.72 1.23 -27.20
N GLY A 289 17.74 1.31 -26.31
CA GLY A 289 17.70 2.25 -25.20
C GLY A 289 16.30 2.34 -24.63
N LEU A 290 16.21 2.93 -23.46
CA LEU A 290 15.00 3.15 -22.70
C LEU A 290 15.04 4.57 -22.14
N THR A 291 14.01 5.36 -22.42
CA THR A 291 13.85 6.70 -21.85
C THR A 291 12.89 6.63 -20.68
N LEU A 292 13.41 6.72 -19.47
CA LEU A 292 12.62 6.79 -18.25
C LEU A 292 12.18 8.24 -18.01
N GLN A 293 10.87 8.46 -17.89
CA GLN A 293 10.28 9.77 -17.63
C GLN A 293 9.53 9.77 -16.31
N ILE A 294 9.83 10.76 -15.47
CA ILE A 294 9.24 10.91 -14.15
C ILE A 294 8.56 12.28 -14.10
N ARG A 295 7.27 12.29 -13.80
CA ARG A 295 6.50 13.50 -13.53
C ARG A 295 5.97 13.45 -12.11
N MET A 296 6.44 14.37 -11.28
CA MET A 296 5.91 14.63 -9.95
C MET A 296 4.77 15.66 -10.05
N PRO A 297 3.79 15.62 -9.13
CA PRO A 297 2.69 16.60 -9.08
C PRO A 297 3.13 18.04 -8.78
N GLN A 298 4.27 18.19 -8.12
CA GLN A 298 4.91 19.46 -7.81
C GLN A 298 6.41 19.23 -7.60
N LYS A 299 7.15 20.31 -7.36
CA LYS A 299 8.59 20.22 -7.08
C LYS A 299 8.88 19.42 -5.81
N ALA A 300 9.68 18.38 -5.94
CA ALA A 300 10.12 17.55 -4.83
C ALA A 300 11.54 16.99 -5.09
N ASN A 301 12.09 16.29 -4.09
CA ASN A 301 13.34 15.55 -4.25
C ASN A 301 13.02 14.18 -4.81
N CYS A 302 13.61 13.84 -5.96
CA CYS A 302 13.35 12.60 -6.67
C CYS A 302 14.61 11.73 -6.70
N ARG A 303 14.45 10.44 -6.46
CA ARG A 303 15.48 9.42 -6.64
C ARG A 303 15.00 8.41 -7.66
N LEU A 304 15.86 8.06 -8.60
CA LEU A 304 15.70 6.92 -9.47
C LEU A 304 16.59 5.80 -8.94
N ILE A 305 15.95 4.68 -8.64
CA ILE A 305 16.57 3.48 -8.09
C ILE A 305 16.62 2.44 -9.21
N LYS A 306 17.74 1.73 -9.31
CA LYS A 306 17.93 0.57 -10.18
C LYS A 306 18.44 -0.58 -9.32
N ASP A 307 17.72 -1.69 -9.29
CA ASP A 307 18.11 -2.91 -8.57
C ASP A 307 18.48 -2.64 -7.09
N GLY A 308 17.72 -1.77 -6.43
CA GLY A 308 17.92 -1.36 -5.03
C GLY A 308 18.93 -0.22 -4.81
N GLU A 309 19.68 0.17 -5.84
CA GLU A 309 20.70 1.22 -5.72
C GLU A 309 20.23 2.55 -6.35
N VAL A 310 20.53 3.66 -5.68
CA VAL A 310 20.17 4.99 -6.21
C VAL A 310 21.15 5.39 -7.32
N ILE A 311 20.70 5.35 -8.57
CA ILE A 311 21.53 5.68 -9.74
C ILE A 311 21.44 7.16 -10.14
N LYS A 312 20.37 7.86 -9.76
CA LYS A 312 20.19 9.28 -10.05
C LYS A 312 19.33 9.96 -9.01
N GLN A 313 19.67 11.21 -8.73
CA GLN A 313 18.90 12.08 -7.84
C GLN A 313 18.68 13.44 -8.50
N TRP A 314 17.51 14.01 -8.28
CA TRP A 314 17.16 15.36 -8.67
C TRP A 314 16.54 16.09 -7.48
N GLU A 315 17.04 17.28 -7.18
CA GLU A 315 16.50 18.11 -6.10
C GLU A 315 15.53 19.14 -6.66
N ASN A 316 14.41 19.35 -5.96
CA ASN A 316 13.44 20.40 -6.26
C ASN A 316 12.98 20.43 -7.73
N ARG A 317 12.66 19.27 -8.30
CA ARG A 317 12.18 19.11 -9.69
C ARG A 317 10.75 18.61 -9.73
N GLU A 318 10.05 18.95 -10.80
CA GLU A 318 8.71 18.42 -11.13
C GLU A 318 8.80 17.36 -12.24
N VAL A 319 9.73 17.51 -13.18
CA VAL A 319 9.97 16.56 -14.27
C VAL A 319 11.43 16.13 -14.26
N ALA A 320 11.66 14.83 -14.42
CA ALA A 320 12.98 14.23 -14.57
C ALA A 320 12.98 13.20 -15.71
N THR A 321 14.13 13.07 -16.37
CA THR A 321 14.32 12.13 -17.49
C THR A 321 15.67 11.46 -17.35
N HIS A 322 15.73 10.17 -17.65
CA HIS A 322 16.96 9.38 -17.66
C HIS A 322 16.96 8.43 -18.87
N LEU A 323 18.00 8.49 -19.67
CA LEU A 323 18.21 7.57 -20.78
C LEU A 323 19.16 6.46 -20.32
N THR A 324 18.81 5.22 -20.61
CA THR A 324 19.65 4.06 -20.25
C THR A 324 19.58 2.98 -21.33
N THR A 325 20.62 2.17 -21.40
CA THR A 325 20.66 0.92 -22.20
C THR A 325 20.86 -0.29 -21.29
N GLU A 326 20.87 -0.10 -19.98
CA GLU A 326 21.19 -1.16 -19.03
C GLU A 326 19.91 -1.90 -18.62
N PRO A 327 19.91 -3.24 -18.61
CA PRO A 327 18.82 -3.98 -17.98
C PRO A 327 18.83 -3.75 -16.47
N GLY A 328 17.66 -3.83 -15.86
CA GLY A 328 17.45 -3.68 -14.43
C GLY A 328 16.00 -3.42 -14.06
N VAL A 329 15.75 -3.36 -12.76
CA VAL A 329 14.45 -3.02 -12.17
C VAL A 329 14.50 -1.58 -11.72
N TYR A 330 13.75 -0.71 -12.39
CA TYR A 330 13.76 0.73 -12.13
C TYR A 330 12.56 1.15 -11.31
N ARG A 331 12.76 1.88 -10.22
CA ARG A 331 11.67 2.47 -9.42
C ARG A 331 11.99 3.89 -8.98
N VAL A 332 10.96 4.63 -8.61
CA VAL A 332 11.07 6.03 -8.20
C VAL A 332 10.68 6.20 -6.74
N GLU A 333 11.50 6.95 -6.03
CA GLU A 333 11.16 7.50 -4.72
C GLU A 333 11.11 9.02 -4.82
N ALA A 334 10.05 9.64 -4.31
CA ALA A 334 10.00 11.09 -4.11
C ALA A 334 9.92 11.41 -2.62
N LEU A 335 10.59 12.47 -2.20
CA LEU A 335 10.58 13.00 -0.85
C LEU A 335 10.18 14.48 -0.84
N ILE A 336 9.39 14.87 0.16
CA ILE A 336 8.87 16.23 0.30
C ILE A 336 9.13 16.81 1.70
N PRO A 337 9.49 18.09 1.84
CA PRO A 337 9.57 18.75 3.14
C PRO A 337 8.18 18.88 3.76
N PHE A 338 7.99 18.33 4.97
CA PHE A 338 6.75 18.46 5.71
C PHE A 338 6.99 18.51 7.22
N LYS A 339 6.43 19.54 7.87
CA LYS A 339 6.59 19.80 9.31
C LYS A 339 8.07 19.79 9.75
N ARG A 340 8.94 20.48 8.99
CA ARG A 340 10.38 20.66 9.24
C ARG A 340 11.25 19.41 9.10
N GLN A 341 10.74 18.35 8.47
CA GLN A 341 11.49 17.14 8.16
C GLN A 341 11.23 16.75 6.71
N LEU A 342 12.21 16.12 6.07
CA LEU A 342 12.00 15.48 4.78
C LEU A 342 11.27 14.16 5.02
N ARG A 343 10.23 13.88 4.22
CA ARG A 343 9.40 12.67 4.36
C ARG A 343 9.30 11.97 3.02
N GLY A 344 9.23 10.64 3.03
CA GLY A 344 8.80 9.86 1.88
C GLY A 344 7.42 10.34 1.43
N TRP A 345 7.26 10.50 0.13
CA TRP A 345 6.07 11.11 -0.48
C TRP A 345 5.44 10.17 -1.51
N ILE A 346 6.25 9.64 -2.43
CA ILE A 346 5.79 8.73 -3.50
C ILE A 346 6.78 7.58 -3.61
N PHE A 347 6.27 6.36 -3.68
CA PHE A 347 7.04 5.15 -3.95
C PHE A 347 6.36 4.39 -5.09
N SER A 348 6.94 4.44 -6.29
CA SER A 348 6.36 3.79 -7.47
C SER A 348 6.60 2.29 -7.44
N ASN A 349 5.68 1.52 -8.02
CA ASN A 349 6.05 0.19 -8.48
C ASN A 349 7.15 0.27 -9.57
N PRO A 350 7.90 -0.81 -9.81
CA PRO A 350 9.02 -0.77 -10.74
C PRO A 350 8.58 -0.94 -12.19
N ILE A 351 9.39 -0.42 -13.11
CA ILE A 351 9.43 -0.86 -14.50
C ILE A 351 10.50 -1.96 -14.59
N TYR A 352 10.09 -3.15 -15.04
CA TYR A 352 10.95 -4.33 -15.07
C TYR A 352 11.62 -4.46 -16.43
N ALA A 353 12.88 -4.02 -16.55
CA ALA A 353 13.63 -4.06 -17.79
C ALA A 353 14.69 -5.18 -17.77
N TRP A 354 14.27 -6.44 -17.70
CA TRP A 354 15.19 -7.58 -17.44
C TRP A 354 16.09 -8.02 -18.59
N GLY A 355 16.01 -7.38 -19.76
CA GLY A 355 16.74 -7.78 -20.97
C GLY A 355 15.83 -8.47 -21.97
#